data_AF-A0A0F2NKQ7-F1
#
_entry.id   AF-A0A0F2NKQ7-F1
#
_cell.length_a   1.000
_cell.length_b   1.000
_cell.length_c   1.000
_cell.angle_alpha   90.00
_cell.angle_beta   90.00
_cell.angle_gamma   90.00
#
_symmetry.space_group_name_H-M   'P 1'
#
loop_
_entity.id
_entity.type
_entity.pdbx_description
1 polymer ?
#
loop_
_entity_poly.entity_id
_entity_poly.type
_entity_poly.pdbx_seq_one_letter_code
_entity_poly.pdbx_strand_id
1 'polypeptide(L)'
;MGSKAYSLVGSVYFGLLDANKQLVGGYFKVGNVFPLKLKVETEQKSQISRQIENFGQTLDTLTRLKSITGNMDIHQWLAKTLAWGLSGGATAMTAEAGTVDAGTPEAIVAVHDQFVRLANKKVSSVVVKDEADTTTYDVGTDYTVNANLGMIEVLSTGTIADGSTLHVSYSYAAESGYRVDIGTNTLIRVAIMVDGQNEYTGEKIDAEFYSVVLASGSEIGIISEPESDYEKLPFAMTFETPEGMTSPGKINGIPL
;
A
#
# COMPACT_ATOMS: atom_id res chain seq x y z
N MET A 1 5.25 -32.56 30.84
CA MET A 1 4.87 -31.37 30.05
C MET A 1 4.78 -31.83 28.61
N GLY A 2 3.57 -31.83 28.05
CA GLY A 2 3.33 -32.34 26.70
C GLY A 2 3.36 -31.20 25.71
N SER A 3 4.16 -31.32 24.66
CA SER A 3 4.10 -30.43 23.49
C SER A 3 2.65 -30.36 22.98
N LYS A 4 2.10 -29.14 22.86
CA LYS A 4 0.77 -28.91 22.30
C LYS A 4 0.89 -28.36 20.88
N ALA A 5 -0.05 -28.71 20.01
CA ALA A 5 -0.19 -28.06 18.71
C ALA A 5 -0.47 -26.56 18.90
N TYR A 6 0.10 -25.74 18.02
CA TYR A 6 0.04 -24.28 18.12
C TYR A 6 -0.53 -23.71 16.82
N SER A 7 -1.68 -23.07 16.91
CA SER A 7 -2.29 -22.26 15.86
C SER A 7 -2.75 -20.96 16.53
N LEU A 8 -2.25 -19.82 16.04
CA LEU A 8 -2.56 -18.51 16.61
C LEU A 8 -3.50 -17.76 15.68
N VAL A 9 -4.65 -17.36 16.21
CA VAL A 9 -5.58 -16.42 15.55
C VAL A 9 -5.55 -15.11 16.31
N GLY A 10 -5.63 -13.97 15.63
CA GLY A 10 -5.49 -12.68 16.32
C GLY A 10 -5.69 -11.45 15.47
N SER A 11 -5.62 -10.29 16.13
CA SER A 11 -5.65 -8.97 15.51
C SER A 11 -4.27 -8.31 15.59
N VAL A 12 -3.85 -7.67 14.50
CA VAL A 12 -2.60 -6.93 14.41
C VAL A 12 -2.87 -5.43 14.39
N TYR A 13 -2.09 -4.69 15.17
CA TYR A 13 -2.17 -3.24 15.29
C TYR A 13 -0.82 -2.61 14.96
N PHE A 14 -0.85 -1.49 14.23
CA PHE A 14 0.33 -0.70 13.90
C PHE A 14 0.25 0.69 14.50
N GLY A 15 1.38 1.16 15.03
CA GLY A 15 1.61 2.54 15.43
C GLY A 15 2.75 3.14 14.61
N LEU A 16 2.56 4.30 13.98
CA LEU A 16 3.62 4.95 13.20
C LEU A 16 4.68 5.51 14.15
N LEU A 17 5.95 5.35 13.83
CA LEU A 17 7.07 5.89 14.61
C LEU A 17 7.75 7.04 13.85
N ASP A 18 8.21 8.06 14.57
CA ASP A 18 9.04 9.12 14.03
C ASP A 18 10.53 8.69 13.89
N ALA A 19 11.37 9.62 13.45
CA ALA A 19 12.81 9.41 13.35
C ALA A 19 13.49 9.08 14.70
N ASN A 20 12.89 9.50 15.82
CA ASN A 20 13.35 9.25 17.18
C ASN A 20 12.75 7.96 17.78
N LYS A 21 12.09 7.13 16.96
CA LYS A 21 11.40 5.89 17.35
C LYS A 21 10.28 6.14 18.38
N GLN A 22 9.71 7.34 18.42
CA GLN A 22 8.57 7.69 19.26
C GLN A 22 7.27 7.52 18.49
N LEU A 23 6.22 7.10 19.19
CA LEU A 23 4.90 6.89 18.60
C LEU A 23 4.28 8.22 18.15
N VAL A 24 3.96 8.31 16.87
CA VAL A 24 3.24 9.42 16.26
C VAL A 24 1.77 9.06 16.18
N GLY A 25 0.99 9.59 17.14
CA GLY A 25 -0.43 9.30 17.28
C GLY A 25 -0.68 8.02 18.09
N GLY A 26 -1.50 7.11 17.57
CA GLY A 26 -1.90 5.89 18.26
C GLY A 26 -1.81 4.65 17.37
N TYR A 27 -2.13 3.51 17.96
CA TYR A 27 -2.24 2.24 17.24
C TYR A 27 -3.57 2.18 16.48
N PHE A 28 -3.54 1.64 15.27
CA PHE A 28 -4.75 1.32 14.51
C PHE A 28 -4.72 -0.15 14.06
N LYS A 29 -5.89 -0.75 13.93
CA LYS A 29 -6.04 -2.13 13.46
C LYS A 29 -5.75 -2.19 11.96
N VAL A 30 -4.85 -3.09 11.57
CA VAL A 30 -4.30 -3.18 10.21
C VAL A 30 -5.23 -3.96 9.27
N GLY A 31 -6.13 -4.76 9.84
CA GLY A 31 -7.00 -5.67 9.12
C GLY A 31 -6.57 -7.12 9.33
N ASN A 32 -6.91 -7.98 8.36
CA ASN A 32 -6.55 -9.38 8.39
C ASN A 32 -5.10 -9.58 7.92
N VAL A 33 -4.27 -10.22 8.74
CA VAL A 33 -2.83 -10.40 8.51
C VAL A 33 -2.48 -11.87 8.66
N PHE A 34 -2.03 -12.50 7.57
CA PHE A 34 -1.49 -13.86 7.60
C PHE A 34 -0.71 -14.16 6.32
N PRO A 35 0.44 -14.84 6.38
CA PRO A 35 1.15 -15.22 7.60
C PRO A 35 1.88 -14.00 8.21
N LEU A 36 2.18 -14.05 9.50
CA LEU A 36 3.15 -13.17 10.17
C LEU A 36 4.31 -14.04 10.65
N LYS A 37 5.50 -13.88 10.07
CA LYS A 37 6.67 -14.72 10.40
C LYS A 37 7.85 -13.88 10.85
N LEU A 38 8.63 -14.44 11.77
CA LEU A 38 9.89 -13.89 12.26
C LEU A 38 11.02 -14.87 11.99
N LYS A 39 12.19 -14.32 11.66
CA LYS A 39 13.43 -15.05 11.42
C LYS A 39 14.55 -14.38 12.20
N VAL A 40 15.25 -15.15 13.02
CA VAL A 40 16.45 -14.72 13.72
C VAL A 40 17.65 -15.27 12.97
N GLU A 41 18.50 -14.40 12.44
CA GLU A 41 19.73 -14.80 11.76
C GLU A 41 20.94 -14.64 12.68
N THR A 42 21.79 -15.66 12.72
CA THR A 42 23.06 -15.65 13.45
C THR A 42 24.23 -15.85 12.50
N GLU A 43 25.33 -15.14 12.71
CA GLU A 43 26.61 -15.40 12.06
C GLU A 43 27.50 -16.28 12.95
N GLN A 44 28.22 -17.22 12.35
CA GLN A 44 29.20 -18.07 13.03
C GLN A 44 30.60 -17.76 12.51
N LYS A 45 31.53 -17.51 13.42
CA LYS A 45 32.97 -17.43 13.13
C LYS A 45 33.65 -18.62 13.78
N SER A 46 34.06 -19.58 12.96
CA SER A 46 34.80 -20.77 13.40
C SER A 46 36.30 -20.62 13.13
N GLN A 47 37.13 -20.85 14.13
CA GLN A 47 38.57 -21.03 13.96
C GLN A 47 38.83 -22.48 13.57
N ILE A 48 39.35 -22.70 12.36
CA ILE A 48 39.72 -24.04 11.89
C ILE A 48 41.19 -24.28 12.23
N SER A 49 41.48 -25.46 12.80
CA SER A 49 42.84 -25.86 13.15
C SER A 49 43.70 -26.02 11.90
N ARG A 50 44.93 -25.54 12.02
CA ARG A 50 46.01 -25.78 11.05
C ARG A 50 47.14 -26.62 11.65
N GLN A 51 46.97 -27.19 12.85
CA GLN A 51 47.97 -28.09 13.43
C GLN A 51 47.94 -29.42 12.70
N ILE A 52 49.09 -30.08 12.60
CA ILE A 52 49.24 -31.36 11.87
C ILE A 52 48.31 -32.45 12.46
N GLU A 53 48.08 -32.43 13.78
CA GLU A 53 47.36 -33.47 14.51
C GLU A 53 45.85 -33.43 14.34
N ASN A 54 45.27 -32.25 14.09
CA ASN A 54 43.83 -32.04 13.96
C ASN A 54 43.49 -31.07 12.81
N PHE A 55 44.33 -31.09 11.76
CA PHE A 55 44.22 -30.23 10.59
C PHE A 55 42.82 -30.31 9.98
N GLY A 56 42.15 -29.16 9.82
CA GLY A 56 40.80 -29.08 9.26
C GLY A 56 39.66 -29.23 10.26
N GLN A 57 39.93 -29.48 11.55
CA GLN A 57 38.90 -29.52 12.59
C GLN A 57 38.58 -28.12 13.12
N THR A 58 37.33 -27.88 13.54
CA THR A 58 36.95 -26.61 14.19
C THR A 58 37.45 -26.59 15.64
N LEU A 59 38.30 -25.61 15.98
CA LEU A 59 38.85 -25.43 17.32
C LEU A 59 37.88 -24.65 18.22
N ASP A 60 37.39 -23.52 17.72
CA ASP A 60 36.51 -22.63 18.46
C ASP A 60 35.46 -22.04 17.54
N THR A 61 34.24 -21.85 18.03
CA THR A 61 33.14 -21.21 17.28
C THR A 61 32.53 -20.09 18.10
N LEU A 62 32.52 -18.88 17.54
CA LEU A 62 31.80 -17.73 18.09
C LEU A 62 30.53 -17.49 17.26
N THR A 63 29.36 -17.58 17.91
CA THR A 63 28.07 -17.25 17.29
C THR A 63 27.64 -15.85 17.72
N ARG A 64 27.20 -15.01 16.78
CA ARG A 64 26.65 -13.67 17.04
C ARG A 64 25.30 -13.51 16.35
N LEU A 65 24.38 -12.77 16.96
CA LEU A 65 23.15 -12.34 16.30
C LEU A 65 23.51 -11.35 15.18
N LYS A 66 23.00 -11.61 13.97
CA LYS A 66 23.23 -10.78 12.79
C LYS A 66 22.07 -9.83 12.55
N SER A 67 20.85 -10.35 12.49
CA SER A 67 19.64 -9.56 12.26
C SER A 67 18.39 -10.34 12.69
N ILE A 68 17.32 -9.60 12.96
CA ILE A 68 15.98 -10.16 13.17
C ILE A 68 15.10 -9.56 12.07
N THR A 69 14.59 -10.43 11.21
CA THR A 69 13.76 -10.05 10.05
C THR A 69 12.44 -10.80 10.09
N GLY A 70 11.50 -10.41 9.24
CA GLY A 70 10.23 -11.10 9.11
C GLY A 70 9.51 -10.76 7.83
N ASN A 71 8.42 -11.46 7.59
CA ASN A 71 7.50 -11.12 6.52
C ASN A 71 6.06 -11.18 7.00
N MET A 72 5.22 -10.37 6.38
CA MET A 72 3.79 -10.42 6.61
C MET A 72 2.99 -10.02 5.37
N ASP A 73 1.82 -10.61 5.22
CA ASP A 73 0.87 -10.26 4.17
C ASP A 73 -0.41 -9.70 4.81
N ILE A 74 -0.81 -8.50 4.39
CA ILE A 74 -2.07 -7.87 4.78
C ILE A 74 -3.10 -8.13 3.66
N HIS A 75 -4.23 -8.73 4.01
CA HIS A 75 -5.29 -9.13 3.05
C HIS A 75 -6.43 -8.11 2.97
N GLN A 76 -6.29 -6.96 3.63
CA GLN A 76 -7.27 -5.89 3.63
C GLN A 76 -6.60 -4.56 3.31
N TRP A 77 -7.15 -3.88 2.31
CA TRP A 77 -6.58 -2.66 1.78
C TRP A 77 -7.13 -1.46 2.55
N LEU A 78 -6.26 -0.77 3.27
CA LEU A 78 -6.53 0.53 3.86
C LEU A 78 -5.63 1.55 3.16
N ALA A 79 -6.10 2.79 2.96
CA ALA A 79 -5.29 3.82 2.29
C ALA A 79 -3.91 4.01 2.94
N LYS A 80 -3.85 3.90 4.27
CA LYS A 80 -2.60 4.00 5.04
C LYS A 80 -1.67 2.80 4.84
N THR A 81 -2.21 1.58 4.80
CA THR A 81 -1.40 0.36 4.57
C THR A 81 -0.96 0.25 3.12
N LEU A 82 -1.81 0.65 2.17
CA LEU A 82 -1.46 0.75 0.75
C LEU A 82 -0.37 1.80 0.52
N ALA A 83 -0.50 2.98 1.13
CA ALA A 83 0.55 4.00 1.09
C ALA A 83 1.87 3.46 1.62
N TRP A 84 1.85 2.70 2.71
CA TRP A 84 3.07 2.09 3.23
C TRP A 84 3.65 1.02 2.30
N GLY A 85 2.81 0.21 1.65
CA GLY A 85 3.25 -0.77 0.65
C GLY A 85 3.91 -0.08 -0.54
N LEU A 86 3.36 1.03 -0.99
CA LEU A 86 3.88 1.82 -2.12
C LEU A 86 4.99 2.82 -1.73
N SER A 87 5.58 2.68 -0.53
CA SER A 87 6.63 3.57 -0.02
C SER A 87 6.22 5.05 -0.08
N GLY A 88 4.99 5.31 0.34
CA GLY A 88 4.21 6.46 -0.03
C GLY A 88 3.52 7.15 1.14
N GLY A 89 2.74 8.19 0.83
CA GLY A 89 1.93 8.94 1.79
C GLY A 89 0.44 8.85 1.46
N ALA A 90 -0.42 8.80 2.48
CA ALA A 90 -1.87 8.87 2.30
C ALA A 90 -2.36 10.26 2.74
N THR A 91 -3.02 10.98 1.84
CA THR A 91 -3.60 12.30 2.10
C THR A 91 -5.11 12.25 1.87
N ALA A 92 -5.90 12.76 2.81
CA ALA A 92 -7.35 12.87 2.62
C ALA A 92 -7.63 13.85 1.47
N MET A 93 -8.50 13.44 0.55
CA MET A 93 -8.94 14.26 -0.57
C MET A 93 -10.43 14.53 -0.43
N THR A 94 -10.79 15.80 -0.45
CA THR A 94 -12.17 16.27 -0.53
C THR A 94 -12.27 17.28 -1.66
N ALA A 95 -13.01 16.93 -2.70
CA ALA A 95 -13.42 17.84 -3.76
C ALA A 95 -14.92 18.07 -3.64
N GLU A 96 -15.35 19.32 -3.73
CA GLU A 96 -16.77 19.67 -3.75
C GLU A 96 -17.39 19.35 -5.11
N ALA A 97 -18.70 19.17 -5.14
CA ALA A 97 -19.43 19.06 -6.39
C ALA A 97 -19.53 20.43 -7.05
N GLY A 98 -19.59 20.46 -8.38
CA GLY A 98 -19.76 21.71 -9.10
C GLY A 98 -20.11 21.50 -10.56
N THR A 99 -20.16 22.60 -11.29
CA THR A 99 -20.43 22.63 -12.72
C THR A 99 -19.38 23.47 -13.44
N VAL A 100 -19.00 23.01 -14.63
CA VAL A 100 -18.36 23.81 -15.66
C VAL A 100 -19.46 24.25 -16.60
N ASP A 101 -19.86 25.51 -16.49
CA ASP A 101 -21.01 26.05 -17.21
C ASP A 101 -20.66 26.34 -18.68
N ALA A 102 -21.66 26.24 -19.55
CA ALA A 102 -21.51 26.55 -20.97
C ALA A 102 -21.11 28.01 -21.26
N GLY A 103 -21.24 28.93 -20.29
CA GLY A 103 -20.76 30.32 -20.44
C GLY A 103 -19.26 30.49 -20.16
N THR A 104 -18.63 29.50 -19.52
CA THR A 104 -17.18 29.43 -19.27
C THR A 104 -16.73 27.97 -19.44
N PRO A 105 -16.84 27.42 -20.66
CA PRO A 105 -16.55 26.02 -20.91
C PRO A 105 -15.05 25.73 -20.76
N GLU A 106 -14.73 24.47 -20.47
CA GLU A 106 -13.36 23.98 -20.52
C GLU A 106 -12.96 23.75 -21.97
N ALA A 107 -11.85 24.37 -22.41
CA ALA A 107 -11.32 24.17 -23.75
C ALA A 107 -10.40 22.94 -23.79
N ILE A 108 -10.67 22.02 -24.72
CA ILE A 108 -9.80 20.88 -25.03
C ILE A 108 -9.44 20.86 -26.52
N VAL A 109 -8.31 20.25 -26.86
CA VAL A 109 -7.94 20.01 -28.25
C VAL A 109 -8.32 18.57 -28.60
N ALA A 110 -9.12 18.40 -29.66
CA ALA A 110 -9.51 17.10 -30.18
C ALA A 110 -8.29 16.32 -30.65
N VAL A 111 -8.23 15.06 -30.26
CA VAL A 111 -7.31 14.06 -30.83
C VAL A 111 -8.15 12.86 -31.20
N HIS A 112 -8.22 12.56 -32.49
CA HIS A 112 -9.03 11.44 -32.98
C HIS A 112 -8.62 10.11 -32.37
N ASP A 113 -9.62 9.34 -31.94
CA ASP A 113 -9.52 8.00 -31.36
C ASP A 113 -8.55 7.92 -30.16
N GLN A 114 -8.40 9.04 -29.43
CA GLN A 114 -7.63 9.15 -28.21
C GLN A 114 -8.39 9.90 -27.13
N PHE A 115 -8.20 9.47 -25.88
CA PHE A 115 -8.81 10.11 -24.72
C PHE A 115 -8.05 11.38 -24.30
N VAL A 116 -8.76 12.50 -24.26
CA VAL A 116 -8.31 13.77 -23.71
C VAL A 116 -8.92 13.96 -22.33
N ARG A 117 -8.09 14.33 -21.35
CA ARG A 117 -8.51 14.44 -19.95
C ARG A 117 -9.03 15.85 -19.63
N LEU A 118 -10.19 15.91 -18.99
CA LEU A 118 -10.78 17.11 -18.41
C LEU A 118 -10.13 17.45 -17.06
N ALA A 119 -10.32 18.68 -16.60
CA ALA A 119 -9.81 19.14 -15.31
C ALA A 119 -10.43 18.36 -14.14
N ASN A 120 -11.70 17.96 -14.24
CA ASN A 120 -12.43 17.26 -13.19
C ASN A 120 -12.80 15.83 -13.59
N LYS A 121 -13.01 14.99 -12.57
CA LYS A 121 -13.42 13.57 -12.69
C LYS A 121 -14.89 13.40 -12.30
N LYS A 122 -15.42 12.18 -12.45
CA LYS A 122 -16.83 11.84 -12.13
C LYS A 122 -17.80 12.82 -12.78
N VAL A 123 -17.58 13.05 -14.06
CA VAL A 123 -18.35 14.02 -14.85
C VAL A 123 -19.69 13.44 -15.29
N SER A 124 -20.68 14.30 -15.45
CA SER A 124 -22.05 14.00 -15.88
C SER A 124 -22.59 15.16 -16.69
N SER A 125 -23.66 14.95 -17.46
CA SER A 125 -24.25 15.97 -18.32
C SER A 125 -23.21 16.65 -19.23
N VAL A 126 -22.29 15.87 -19.79
CA VAL A 126 -21.20 16.37 -20.64
C VAL A 126 -21.77 16.81 -21.98
N VAL A 127 -21.56 18.09 -22.31
CA VAL A 127 -21.93 18.70 -23.58
C VAL A 127 -20.67 19.24 -24.23
N VAL A 128 -20.40 18.78 -25.45
CA VAL A 128 -19.25 19.21 -26.26
C VAL A 128 -19.75 20.07 -27.41
N LYS A 129 -19.12 21.22 -27.59
CA LYS A 129 -19.38 22.17 -28.67
C LYS A 129 -18.11 22.56 -29.41
N ASP A 130 -18.27 23.15 -30.58
CA ASP A 130 -17.17 23.81 -31.28
C ASP A 130 -16.67 25.04 -30.50
N GLU A 131 -15.48 25.53 -30.85
CA GLU A 131 -14.87 26.72 -30.23
C GLU A 131 -15.75 27.98 -30.30
N ALA A 132 -16.67 28.04 -31.27
CA ALA A 132 -17.60 29.16 -31.45
C ALA A 132 -18.93 28.99 -30.68
N ASP A 133 -19.11 27.87 -29.98
CA ASP A 133 -20.35 27.47 -29.29
C ASP A 133 -21.61 27.40 -30.17
N THR A 134 -21.42 27.25 -31.49
CA THR A 134 -22.49 27.20 -32.51
C THR A 134 -22.96 25.80 -32.80
N THR A 135 -22.04 24.83 -32.80
CA THR A 135 -22.34 23.42 -33.11
C THR A 135 -22.28 22.63 -31.81
N THR A 136 -23.33 21.86 -31.52
CA THR A 136 -23.32 20.88 -30.41
C THR A 136 -23.16 19.49 -31.00
N TYR A 137 -22.20 18.75 -30.48
CA TYR A 137 -21.86 17.41 -30.94
C TYR A 137 -22.60 16.33 -30.15
N ASP A 138 -22.86 15.20 -30.79
CA ASP A 138 -23.65 14.12 -30.22
C ASP A 138 -22.76 13.02 -29.60
N VAL A 139 -23.02 12.70 -28.33
CA VAL A 139 -22.37 11.58 -27.65
C VAL A 139 -22.69 10.25 -28.33
N GLY A 140 -21.68 9.41 -28.51
CA GLY A 140 -21.75 8.12 -29.21
C GLY A 140 -21.65 8.22 -30.74
N THR A 141 -21.80 9.41 -31.32
CA THR A 141 -21.61 9.64 -32.76
C THR A 141 -20.33 10.42 -33.02
N ASP A 142 -20.13 11.54 -32.32
CA ASP A 142 -18.97 12.41 -32.49
C ASP A 142 -17.89 12.17 -31.43
N TYR A 143 -18.29 11.78 -30.21
CA TYR A 143 -17.36 11.52 -29.11
C TYR A 143 -17.90 10.50 -28.11
N THR A 144 -17.02 9.85 -27.35
CA THR A 144 -17.35 9.02 -26.19
C THR A 144 -16.81 9.64 -24.91
N VAL A 145 -17.37 9.25 -23.75
CA VAL A 145 -16.99 9.82 -22.45
C VAL A 145 -16.69 8.71 -21.45
N ASN A 146 -15.50 8.74 -20.87
CA ASN A 146 -15.20 8.04 -19.63
C ASN A 146 -15.54 8.94 -18.44
N ALA A 147 -16.79 8.85 -17.98
CA ALA A 147 -17.34 9.69 -16.92
C ALA A 147 -16.53 9.60 -15.60
N ASN A 148 -16.04 8.41 -15.26
CA ASN A 148 -15.31 8.17 -14.02
C ASN A 148 -13.97 8.92 -13.98
N LEU A 149 -13.21 8.84 -15.07
CA LEU A 149 -11.89 9.48 -15.17
C LEU A 149 -11.95 10.90 -15.71
N GLY A 150 -13.12 11.37 -16.15
CA GLY A 150 -13.28 12.67 -16.78
C GLY A 150 -12.49 12.75 -18.09
N MET A 151 -12.67 11.78 -18.98
CA MET A 151 -11.97 11.77 -20.26
C MET A 151 -12.96 11.71 -21.42
N ILE A 152 -12.63 12.39 -22.50
CA ILE A 152 -13.42 12.44 -23.73
C ILE A 152 -12.56 11.90 -24.87
N GLU A 153 -13.10 10.97 -25.64
CA GLU A 153 -12.50 10.47 -26.87
C GLU A 153 -13.29 11.01 -28.04
N VAL A 154 -12.64 11.73 -28.94
CA VAL A 154 -13.27 12.22 -30.18
C VAL A 154 -13.17 11.11 -31.23
N LEU A 155 -14.29 10.73 -31.82
CA LEU A 155 -14.35 9.64 -32.79
C LEU A 155 -13.97 10.16 -34.18
N SER A 156 -13.03 9.50 -34.85
CA SER A 156 -12.66 9.83 -36.24
C SER A 156 -13.80 9.63 -37.25
N THR A 157 -14.81 8.83 -36.88
CA THR A 157 -16.03 8.60 -37.67
C THR A 157 -17.08 9.71 -37.53
N GLY A 158 -16.89 10.61 -36.57
CA GLY A 158 -17.76 11.74 -36.30
C GLY A 158 -17.50 12.95 -37.21
N THR A 159 -18.12 14.07 -36.85
CA THR A 159 -18.03 15.34 -37.59
C THR A 159 -16.97 16.29 -37.06
N ILE A 160 -16.41 16.00 -35.88
CA ILE A 160 -15.35 16.81 -35.25
C ILE A 160 -14.04 16.64 -36.03
N ALA A 161 -13.41 17.74 -36.44
CA ALA A 161 -12.10 17.71 -37.09
C ALA A 161 -10.97 17.43 -36.08
N ASP A 162 -9.94 16.70 -36.52
CA ASP A 162 -8.76 16.45 -35.70
C ASP A 162 -8.01 17.75 -35.38
N GLY A 163 -7.49 17.88 -34.16
CA GLY A 163 -6.82 19.09 -33.68
C GLY A 163 -7.72 20.32 -33.50
N SER A 164 -9.05 20.18 -33.65
CA SER A 164 -9.97 21.28 -33.39
C SER A 164 -10.08 21.58 -31.90
N THR A 165 -10.23 22.87 -31.55
CA THR A 165 -10.55 23.28 -30.19
C THR A 165 -12.04 23.04 -29.95
N LEU A 166 -12.36 22.39 -28.83
CA LEU A 166 -13.71 22.08 -28.40
C LEU A 166 -13.99 22.73 -27.05
N HIS A 167 -15.21 23.19 -26.87
CA HIS A 167 -15.73 23.71 -25.61
C HIS A 167 -16.55 22.62 -24.92
N VAL A 168 -16.14 22.26 -23.70
CA VAL A 168 -16.79 21.20 -22.92
C VAL A 168 -17.41 21.83 -21.67
N SER A 169 -18.70 21.60 -21.51
CA SER A 169 -19.43 21.91 -20.28
C SER A 169 -19.94 20.62 -19.65
N TYR A 170 -19.89 20.54 -18.33
CA TYR A 170 -20.24 19.32 -17.60
C TYR A 170 -20.48 19.61 -16.11
N SER A 171 -21.18 18.70 -15.44
CA SER A 171 -21.30 18.67 -13.98
C SER A 171 -20.33 17.64 -13.42
N TYR A 172 -19.69 17.91 -12.28
CA TYR A 172 -18.80 16.95 -11.61
C TYR A 172 -19.26 16.71 -10.17
N ALA A 173 -19.23 15.43 -9.78
CA ALA A 173 -19.64 15.03 -8.44
C ALA A 173 -18.55 15.31 -7.40
N ALA A 174 -18.97 15.52 -6.16
CA ALA A 174 -18.05 15.58 -5.02
C ALA A 174 -17.25 14.27 -4.92
N GLU A 175 -15.99 14.39 -4.53
CA GLU A 175 -15.12 13.25 -4.31
C GLU A 175 -14.52 13.31 -2.92
N SER A 176 -14.83 12.29 -2.11
CA SER A 176 -14.21 12.07 -0.81
C SER A 176 -13.45 10.75 -0.83
N GLY A 177 -12.19 10.78 -0.43
CA GLY A 177 -11.36 9.58 -0.35
C GLY A 177 -9.98 9.87 0.17
N TYR A 178 -9.06 8.93 -0.08
CA TYR A 178 -7.64 9.12 0.18
C TYR A 178 -6.87 9.03 -1.12
N ARG A 179 -5.99 10.00 -1.35
CA ARG A 179 -4.95 9.92 -2.36
C ARG A 179 -3.73 9.25 -1.74
N VAL A 180 -3.20 8.24 -2.43
CA VAL A 180 -1.94 7.60 -2.08
C VAL A 180 -0.88 8.07 -3.07
N ASP A 181 0.12 8.79 -2.59
CA ASP A 181 1.31 9.14 -3.37
C ASP A 181 2.34 8.00 -3.26
N ILE A 182 3.05 7.68 -4.35
CA ILE A 182 3.96 6.53 -4.45
C ILE A 182 5.41 7.02 -4.36
N GLY A 183 6.26 6.30 -3.62
CA GLY A 183 7.71 6.52 -3.60
C GLY A 183 8.18 7.79 -2.88
N THR A 184 7.33 8.45 -2.09
CA THR A 184 7.69 9.67 -1.35
C THR A 184 8.40 9.39 -0.03
N ASN A 185 8.19 8.21 0.57
CA ASN A 185 8.71 7.83 1.88
C ASN A 185 9.66 6.65 1.76
N THR A 186 10.94 6.89 2.01
CA THR A 186 12.01 5.89 1.85
C THR A 186 12.12 4.93 3.04
N LEU A 187 11.59 5.30 4.20
CA LEU A 187 11.68 4.51 5.42
C LEU A 187 10.38 4.64 6.22
N ILE A 188 9.65 3.54 6.36
CA ILE A 188 8.44 3.47 7.19
C ILE A 188 8.77 2.65 8.42
N ARG A 189 8.60 3.26 9.59
CA ARG A 189 8.89 2.66 10.87
C ARG A 189 7.62 2.58 11.69
N VAL A 190 7.33 1.40 12.24
CA VAL A 190 6.12 1.15 13.02
C VAL A 190 6.42 0.34 14.28
N ALA A 191 5.62 0.53 15.32
CA ALA A 191 5.47 -0.41 16.40
C ALA A 191 4.34 -1.39 16.04
N ILE A 192 4.54 -2.68 16.32
CA ILE A 192 3.56 -3.73 16.03
C ILE A 192 3.08 -4.34 17.35
N MET A 193 1.76 -4.45 17.50
CA MET A 193 1.14 -5.21 18.58
C MET A 193 0.25 -6.31 18.00
N VAL A 194 0.34 -7.50 18.56
CA VAL A 194 -0.50 -8.65 18.22
C VAL A 194 -1.28 -9.04 19.46
N ASP A 195 -2.60 -9.08 19.34
CA ASP A 195 -3.51 -9.65 20.32
C ASP A 195 -4.05 -10.96 19.75
N GLY A 196 -3.53 -12.08 20.26
CA GLY A 196 -3.79 -13.41 19.73
C GLY A 196 -4.32 -14.39 20.76
N GLN A 197 -4.89 -15.47 20.24
CA GLN A 197 -5.42 -16.59 21.01
C GLN A 197 -5.03 -17.90 20.32
N ASN A 198 -4.57 -18.88 21.09
CA ASN A 198 -4.35 -20.21 20.56
C ASN A 198 -5.70 -20.87 20.24
N GLU A 199 -5.86 -21.33 19.00
CA GLU A 199 -7.09 -21.94 18.50
C GLU A 199 -7.45 -23.26 19.22
N TYR A 200 -6.45 -24.02 19.68
CA TYR A 200 -6.67 -25.31 20.34
C TYR A 200 -6.89 -25.20 21.84
N THR A 201 -6.23 -24.25 22.50
CA THR A 201 -6.24 -24.13 23.98
C THR A 201 -7.04 -22.94 24.49
N GLY A 202 -7.31 -21.97 23.63
CA GLY A 202 -7.95 -20.71 24.01
C GLY A 202 -7.05 -19.78 24.84
N GLU A 203 -5.79 -20.12 25.06
CA GLU A 203 -4.82 -19.31 25.82
C GLU A 203 -4.50 -18.02 25.05
N LYS A 204 -4.49 -16.89 25.77
CA LYS A 204 -4.16 -15.58 25.19
C LYS A 204 -2.66 -15.43 25.05
N ILE A 205 -2.24 -14.95 23.88
CA ILE A 205 -0.86 -14.71 23.52
C ILE A 205 -0.78 -13.30 22.93
N ASP A 206 0.03 -12.46 23.56
CA ASP A 206 0.31 -11.12 23.06
C ASP A 206 1.75 -11.02 22.58
N ALA A 207 1.97 -10.27 21.50
CA ALA A 207 3.31 -9.95 21.02
C ALA A 207 3.44 -8.44 20.82
N GLU A 208 4.53 -7.87 21.32
CA GLU A 208 4.87 -6.46 21.19
C GLU A 208 6.23 -6.33 20.52
N PHE A 209 6.29 -5.57 19.42
CA PHE A 209 7.53 -5.22 18.72
C PHE A 209 7.68 -3.70 18.70
N TYR A 210 8.77 -3.21 19.27
CA TYR A 210 8.91 -1.81 19.63
C TYR A 210 9.28 -0.91 18.45
N SER A 211 10.13 -1.39 17.54
CA SER A 211 10.53 -0.65 16.33
C SER A 211 10.75 -1.63 15.18
N VAL A 212 9.88 -1.58 14.18
CA VAL A 212 9.91 -2.41 12.99
C VAL A 212 9.95 -1.52 11.77
N VAL A 213 10.98 -1.68 10.95
CA VAL A 213 11.05 -1.05 9.64
C VAL A 213 10.27 -1.92 8.66
N LEU A 214 9.26 -1.32 8.02
CA LEU A 214 8.51 -1.93 6.93
C LEU A 214 9.13 -1.53 5.61
N ALA A 215 9.37 -2.52 4.76
CA ALA A 215 9.68 -2.35 3.36
C ALA A 215 8.60 -3.08 2.53
N SER A 216 8.31 -2.57 1.33
CA SER A 216 7.46 -3.29 0.38
C SER A 216 8.04 -4.68 0.15
N GLY A 217 7.29 -5.71 0.51
CA GLY A 217 7.62 -7.07 0.12
C GLY A 217 7.12 -7.29 -1.30
N SER A 218 8.00 -7.64 -2.23
CA SER A 218 7.62 -7.96 -3.63
C SER A 218 6.77 -6.89 -4.33
N GLU A 219 6.18 -7.27 -5.47
CA GLU A 219 5.27 -6.46 -6.28
C GLU A 219 3.87 -6.41 -5.65
N ILE A 220 3.14 -5.32 -5.87
CA ILE A 220 1.75 -5.15 -5.42
C ILE A 220 0.84 -5.15 -6.66
N GLY A 221 -0.08 -6.11 -6.74
CA GLY A 221 -1.09 -6.18 -7.80
C GLY A 221 -2.16 -5.11 -7.62
N ILE A 222 -2.16 -4.08 -8.48
CA ILE A 222 -3.21 -3.03 -8.49
C ILE A 222 -4.41 -3.47 -9.32
N ILE A 223 -4.19 -4.33 -10.31
CA ILE A 223 -5.21 -4.97 -11.12
C ILE A 223 -5.02 -6.47 -10.95
N SER A 224 -6.06 -7.15 -10.50
CA SER A 224 -6.02 -8.59 -10.27
C SER A 224 -5.89 -9.36 -11.58
N GLU A 225 -5.13 -10.45 -11.54
CA GLU A 225 -5.14 -11.43 -12.62
C GLU A 225 -6.51 -12.11 -12.71
N PRO A 226 -6.95 -12.55 -13.91
CA PRO A 226 -8.11 -13.41 -14.03
C PRO A 226 -7.95 -14.64 -13.11
N GLU A 227 -9.00 -15.02 -12.38
CA GLU A 227 -9.01 -16.17 -11.46
C GLU A 227 -8.15 -16.02 -10.19
N SER A 228 -7.58 -14.83 -9.91
CA SER A 228 -6.99 -14.54 -8.59
C SER A 228 -8.08 -14.46 -7.52
N ASP A 229 -7.91 -15.19 -6.42
CA ASP A 229 -8.88 -15.18 -5.32
C ASP A 229 -8.90 -13.82 -4.60
N TYR A 230 -7.73 -13.24 -4.24
CA TYR A 230 -7.59 -11.94 -3.55
C TYR A 230 -6.16 -11.35 -3.66
N GLU A 231 -6.07 -10.02 -3.79
CA GLU A 231 -4.78 -9.31 -3.75
C GLU A 231 -4.31 -9.02 -2.32
N LYS A 232 -3.02 -9.26 -2.06
CA LYS A 232 -2.38 -9.05 -0.76
C LYS A 232 -1.35 -7.94 -0.82
N LEU A 233 -1.14 -7.27 0.31
CA LEU A 233 -0.06 -6.29 0.50
C LEU A 233 1.09 -6.95 1.26
N PRO A 234 2.18 -7.34 0.59
CA PRO A 234 3.28 -8.04 1.23
C PRO A 234 4.26 -7.02 1.84
N PHE A 235 4.76 -7.31 3.03
CA PHE A 235 5.73 -6.48 3.73
C PHE A 235 6.91 -7.32 4.21
N ALA A 236 8.12 -6.83 3.92
CA ALA A 236 9.33 -7.27 4.57
C ALA A 236 9.55 -6.41 5.83
N MET A 237 9.89 -7.07 6.93
CA MET A 237 10.10 -6.44 8.22
C MET A 237 11.55 -6.57 8.66
N THR A 238 12.11 -5.49 9.17
CA THR A 238 13.39 -5.51 9.90
C THR A 238 13.15 -4.98 11.31
N PHE A 239 13.48 -5.79 12.31
CA PHE A 239 13.26 -5.45 13.71
C PHE A 239 14.49 -4.76 14.27
N GLU A 240 14.29 -3.59 14.89
CA GLU A 240 15.34 -2.82 15.55
C GLU A 240 15.11 -2.76 17.05
N THR A 241 16.18 -2.89 17.82
CA THR A 241 16.15 -2.64 19.27
C THR A 241 16.26 -1.13 19.52
N PRO A 242 15.28 -0.49 20.19
CA PRO A 242 15.39 0.89 20.62
C PRO A 242 16.51 1.10 21.66
N GLU A 243 16.99 2.34 21.79
CA GLU A 243 18.01 2.67 22.79
C GLU A 243 17.48 2.42 24.21
N GLY A 244 18.30 1.81 25.07
CA GLY A 244 17.92 1.43 26.43
C GLY A 244 17.15 0.11 26.55
N MET A 245 16.82 -0.57 25.45
CA MET A 245 16.19 -1.89 25.46
C MET A 245 17.19 -3.01 25.15
N THR A 246 16.91 -4.21 25.67
CA THR A 246 17.74 -5.41 25.45
C THR A 246 17.21 -6.34 24.35
N SER A 247 15.98 -6.10 23.86
CA SER A 247 15.30 -6.89 22.84
C SER A 247 14.45 -6.00 21.94
N PRO A 248 14.30 -6.32 20.64
CA PRO A 248 13.43 -5.56 19.73
C PRO A 248 11.92 -5.81 19.97
N GLY A 249 11.58 -6.79 20.80
CA GLY A 249 10.20 -7.10 21.17
C GLY A 249 10.10 -8.20 22.22
N LYS A 250 8.87 -8.56 22.58
CA LYS A 250 8.54 -9.64 23.52
C LYS A 250 7.28 -10.37 23.04
N ILE A 251 7.18 -11.64 23.38
CA ILE A 251 5.98 -12.46 23.20
C ILE A 251 5.63 -13.03 24.57
N ASN A 252 4.41 -12.79 25.02
CA ASN A 252 3.90 -13.27 26.30
C ASN A 252 2.79 -14.30 26.09
N GLY A 253 2.40 -14.99 27.17
CA GLY A 253 1.32 -15.98 27.10
C GLY A 253 1.70 -17.34 26.52
N ILE A 254 3.00 -17.62 26.34
CA ILE A 254 3.47 -18.95 25.95
C ILE A 254 3.32 -19.90 27.16
N PRO A 255 2.57 -21.01 27.04
CA PRO A 255 2.39 -21.95 28.14
C PRO A 255 3.71 -22.63 28.51
N LEU A 256 3.89 -22.88 29.82
CA LEU A 256 5.05 -23.60 30.39
C LEU A 256 5.12 -25.06 29.94
#